data_AF-A0A8X6TXN3-F1
#
_entry.id   AF-A0A8X6TXN3-F1
#
_cell.length_a   1.000
_cell.length_b   1.000
_cell.length_c   1.000
_cell.angle_alpha   90.00
_cell.angle_beta   90.00
_cell.angle_gamma   90.00
#
_symmetry.space_group_name_H-M   'P 1'
#
loop_
_entity.id
_entity.type
_entity.pdbx_description
1 polymer ?
#
loop_
_entity_poly.entity_id
_entity_poly.type
_entity_poly.pdbx_seq_one_letter_code
_entity_poly.pdbx_strand_id
1 'polypeptide(L)'
;MNKSPEDFHDASLVAQSKKDLIPGLGRGPCPKNKLQSPKALKILQLNINGISTNGAIIKLDQILDLAETHRVQIIALQEIELKTSTSLKIKGYNIFRADRQNNNGGGLVFLIRSISYKSVNISTSILDNNNLEVQGIRVTWREKPLNIFNLYKPSGFKGLPNELQELLIAGTICIGDLKAKHSVWGSTSTNSRAQDDGQAANMLGKHYQNVSRLYFTHKDRDVTISASYIVHGYHSSSQDETSIFNKDFTTQELETAISETNLNKSPGPDGSHGQMIGNLGQRGNRLIEIINESWRIGQLPSDWRRAIVIPIRNPSKEANSPKF
;
A
#
# COMPACT_ATOMS: atom_id res chain seq x y z
N MET A 1 -10.09 34.60 -41.91
CA MET A 1 -9.81 35.15 -40.57
C MET A 1 -10.83 34.58 -39.61
N ASN A 2 -10.50 33.50 -38.91
CA ASN A 2 -11.32 32.94 -37.83
C ASN A 2 -10.39 32.70 -36.63
N LYS A 3 -10.60 33.45 -35.55
CA LYS A 3 -10.04 33.16 -34.23
C LYS A 3 -11.20 32.71 -33.36
N SER A 4 -11.16 31.47 -32.90
CA SER A 4 -12.03 30.95 -31.85
C SER A 4 -11.42 31.29 -30.49
N PRO A 5 -12.21 31.62 -29.44
CA PRO A 5 -11.70 31.79 -28.09
C PRO A 5 -11.50 30.43 -27.42
N GLU A 6 -10.38 30.31 -26.72
CA GLU A 6 -10.06 29.21 -25.80
C GLU A 6 -10.88 29.38 -24.51
N ASP A 7 -11.77 28.43 -24.22
CA ASP A 7 -12.44 28.35 -22.92
C ASP A 7 -11.61 27.49 -21.96
N PHE A 8 -11.09 28.17 -20.95
CA PHE A 8 -10.42 27.64 -19.77
C PHE A 8 -11.40 26.81 -18.93
N HIS A 9 -11.20 25.50 -18.82
CA HIS A 9 -11.97 24.69 -17.86
C HIS A 9 -11.36 24.74 -16.46
N ASP A 10 -12.02 25.56 -15.62
CA ASP A 10 -12.33 25.41 -14.20
C ASP A 10 -11.41 24.54 -13.33
N ALA A 11 -10.60 25.25 -12.54
CA ALA A 11 -10.05 24.76 -11.30
C ALA A 11 -11.12 24.74 -10.18
N SER A 12 -11.04 23.71 -9.33
CA SER A 12 -11.44 23.75 -7.92
C SER A 12 -12.94 23.86 -7.60
N LEU A 13 -13.66 22.72 -7.63
CA LEU A 13 -14.81 22.50 -6.73
C LEU A 13 -14.98 21.01 -6.41
N VAL A 14 -14.52 20.56 -5.24
CA VAL A 14 -15.14 19.41 -4.54
C VAL A 14 -15.23 19.74 -3.05
N ALA A 15 -16.31 20.41 -2.69
CA ALA A 15 -16.90 20.31 -1.35
C ALA A 15 -18.03 19.26 -1.41
N GLN A 16 -18.21 18.53 -0.29
CA GLN A 16 -19.28 17.53 0.00
C GLN A 16 -18.96 16.10 -0.53
N SER A 17 -19.19 14.98 0.16
CA SER A 17 -20.08 14.58 1.26
C SER A 17 -19.30 13.72 2.29
N LYS A 18 -19.67 13.83 3.58
CA LYS A 18 -18.99 13.21 4.74
C LYS A 18 -19.34 11.74 5.00
N LYS A 19 -20.04 11.03 4.11
CA LYS A 19 -20.66 9.74 4.47
C LYS A 19 -19.89 8.46 4.18
N ASP A 20 -18.76 8.49 3.48
CA ASP A 20 -18.01 7.25 3.14
C ASP A 20 -16.48 7.42 3.27
N LEU A 21 -16.01 7.98 4.39
CA LEU A 21 -14.57 8.04 4.70
C LEU A 21 -14.11 6.72 5.35
N ILE A 22 -12.94 6.21 4.96
CA ILE A 22 -12.16 5.31 5.81
C ILE A 22 -11.69 6.14 7.01
N PRO A 23 -12.17 5.89 8.25
CA PRO A 23 -11.75 6.63 9.42
C PRO A 23 -10.26 6.35 9.70
N GLY A 24 -9.47 7.39 10.04
CA GLY A 24 -8.09 7.23 10.53
C GLY A 24 -6.97 7.68 9.58
N LEU A 25 -7.22 7.78 8.27
CA LEU A 25 -6.21 8.26 7.31
C LEU A 25 -6.08 9.79 7.35
N GLY A 26 -5.10 10.28 8.11
CA GLY A 26 -4.59 11.62 7.91
C GLY A 26 -3.90 12.24 9.10
N ARG A 27 -2.55 12.19 9.12
CA ARG A 27 -1.68 13.26 9.66
C ARG A 27 -0.33 13.32 8.94
N GLY A 28 -0.34 13.68 7.66
CA GLY A 28 0.84 14.25 7.01
C GLY A 28 0.86 15.77 7.17
N PRO A 29 1.98 16.42 7.59
CA PRO A 29 2.09 17.87 7.56
C PRO A 29 1.98 18.38 6.12
N CYS A 30 1.25 19.49 5.92
CA CYS A 30 1.29 20.22 4.65
C CYS A 30 2.71 20.76 4.42
N PRO A 31 3.36 20.50 3.27
CA PRO A 31 4.63 21.12 2.96
C PRO A 31 4.46 22.64 2.88
N LYS A 32 5.15 23.39 3.75
CA LYS A 32 5.34 24.83 3.57
C LYS A 32 6.31 25.04 2.40
N ASN A 33 5.88 25.82 1.42
CA ASN A 33 6.60 26.19 0.21
C ASN A 33 8.11 26.44 0.41
N LYS A 34 8.93 25.74 -0.37
CA LYS A 34 10.15 26.29 -0.98
C LYS A 34 10.16 25.90 -2.46
N LEU A 35 9.92 26.90 -3.32
CA LEU A 35 10.02 26.79 -4.78
C LEU A 35 11.48 26.58 -5.20
N GLN A 36 11.95 25.34 -5.16
CA GLN A 36 13.01 24.90 -6.06
C GLN A 36 12.49 23.63 -6.75
N SER A 37 12.53 23.62 -8.08
CA SER A 37 12.25 22.41 -8.82
C SER A 37 13.20 21.31 -8.34
N PRO A 38 12.68 20.14 -7.91
CA PRO A 38 13.53 19.10 -7.35
C PRO A 38 14.58 18.67 -8.37
N LYS A 39 15.84 18.50 -7.91
CA LYS A 39 16.97 18.13 -8.79
C LYS A 39 16.75 16.80 -9.54
N ALA A 40 15.96 15.90 -8.94
CA ALA A 40 15.62 14.58 -9.47
C ALA A 40 14.13 14.28 -9.26
N LEU A 41 13.56 13.51 -10.20
CA LEU A 41 12.25 12.91 -10.04
C LEU A 41 12.43 11.64 -9.22
N LYS A 42 11.73 11.54 -8.09
CA LYS A 42 11.77 10.38 -7.22
C LYS A 42 10.45 9.63 -7.32
N ILE A 43 10.57 8.34 -7.63
CA ILE A 43 9.47 7.42 -7.77
C ILE A 43 9.69 6.30 -6.75
N LEU A 44 8.69 6.02 -5.93
CA LEU A 44 8.67 4.87 -5.03
C LEU A 44 7.77 3.80 -5.65
N GLN A 45 8.28 2.58 -5.82
CA GLN A 45 7.49 1.46 -6.28
C GLN A 45 7.46 0.38 -5.21
N LEU A 46 6.28 -0.16 -4.93
CA LEU A 46 6.16 -1.37 -4.11
C LEU A 46 4.89 -2.16 -4.43
N ASN A 47 4.95 -3.47 -4.22
CA ASN A 47 3.77 -4.31 -4.11
C ASN A 47 3.32 -4.33 -2.64
N ILE A 48 2.14 -3.76 -2.34
CA ILE A 48 1.70 -3.53 -0.95
C ILE A 48 0.97 -4.73 -0.34
N ASN A 49 0.55 -5.70 -1.16
CA ASN A 49 -0.11 -6.92 -0.73
C ASN A 49 -1.35 -6.64 0.17
N GLY A 50 -2.25 -5.81 -0.36
CA GLY A 50 -3.52 -5.40 0.21
C GLY A 50 -3.43 -4.16 1.08
N ILE A 51 -4.51 -3.36 1.10
CA ILE A 51 -4.75 -2.26 2.06
C ILE A 51 -6.15 -2.29 2.69
N SER A 52 -6.81 -3.44 2.63
CA SER A 52 -8.20 -3.63 3.08
C SER A 52 -8.33 -3.90 4.59
N THR A 53 -7.22 -4.16 5.29
CA THR A 53 -7.18 -4.43 6.73
C THR A 53 -6.50 -3.29 7.49
N ASN A 54 -6.82 -3.10 8.77
CA ASN A 54 -6.20 -2.06 9.61
C ASN A 54 -4.66 -2.19 9.65
N GLY A 55 -4.14 -3.42 9.74
CA GLY A 55 -2.69 -3.66 9.70
C GLY A 55 -2.06 -3.22 8.36
N ALA A 56 -2.79 -3.35 7.26
CA ALA A 56 -2.34 -2.91 5.95
C ALA A 56 -2.48 -1.39 5.73
N ILE A 57 -3.46 -0.75 6.38
CA ILE A 57 -3.58 0.72 6.42
C ILE A 57 -2.37 1.33 7.16
N ILE A 58 -1.93 0.73 8.27
CA ILE A 58 -0.72 1.18 8.99
C ILE A 58 0.51 1.08 8.08
N LYS A 59 0.64 0.00 7.30
CA LYS A 59 1.74 -0.12 6.32
C LYS A 59 1.71 1.02 5.31
N LEU A 60 0.53 1.35 4.78
CA LEU A 60 0.35 2.46 3.84
C LEU A 60 0.80 3.79 4.48
N ASP A 61 0.41 4.06 5.73
CA ASP A 61 0.84 5.28 6.44
C ASP A 61 2.37 5.35 6.58
N GLN A 62 3.02 4.24 6.91
CA GLN A 62 4.49 4.18 6.98
C GLN A 62 5.17 4.45 5.63
N ILE A 63 4.59 3.93 4.55
CA ILE A 63 5.06 4.19 3.19
C ILE A 63 4.89 5.67 2.84
N LEU A 64 3.79 6.29 3.24
CA LEU A 64 3.55 7.72 3.03
C LEU A 64 4.54 8.59 3.81
N ASP A 65 4.86 8.24 5.06
CA ASP A 65 5.88 8.92 5.86
C ASP A 65 7.29 8.77 5.25
N LEU A 66 7.63 7.57 4.78
CA LEU A 66 8.90 7.33 4.08
C LEU A 66 8.99 8.19 2.81
N ALA A 67 7.89 8.26 2.04
CA ALA A 67 7.78 9.06 0.83
C ALA A 67 7.88 10.57 1.12
N GLU A 68 7.35 11.03 2.27
CA GLU A 68 7.49 12.41 2.72
C GLU A 68 8.95 12.75 3.02
N THR A 69 9.59 11.95 3.88
CA THR A 69 11.00 12.10 4.29
C THR A 69 11.93 12.18 3.08
N HIS A 70 11.67 11.37 2.06
CA HIS A 70 12.49 11.32 0.85
C HIS A 70 12.05 12.30 -0.25
N ARG A 71 10.96 13.06 -0.05
CA ARG A 71 10.35 13.97 -1.04
C ARG A 71 10.00 13.25 -2.35
N VAL A 72 9.43 12.05 -2.25
CA VAL A 72 8.95 11.26 -3.39
C VAL A 72 7.73 11.94 -4.01
N GLN A 73 7.72 12.11 -5.33
CA GLN A 73 6.61 12.74 -6.06
C GLN A 73 5.57 11.74 -6.57
N ILE A 74 6.00 10.51 -6.88
CA ILE A 74 5.15 9.48 -7.47
C ILE A 74 5.34 8.19 -6.68
N ILE A 75 4.26 7.61 -6.17
CA ILE A 75 4.24 6.28 -5.55
C ILE A 75 3.41 5.36 -6.44
N ALA A 76 3.97 4.24 -6.87
CA ALA A 76 3.31 3.22 -7.66
C ALA A 76 3.11 1.96 -6.82
N LEU A 77 1.86 1.67 -6.47
CA LEU A 77 1.50 0.50 -5.67
C LEU A 77 0.85 -0.58 -6.55
N GLN A 78 1.23 -1.83 -6.30
CA GLN A 78 0.60 -3.03 -6.85
C GLN A 78 -0.13 -3.79 -5.73
N GLU A 79 -1.15 -4.56 -6.10
CA GLU A 79 -1.98 -5.37 -5.18
C GLU A 79 -2.61 -4.54 -4.05
N ILE A 80 -3.40 -3.50 -4.38
CA ILE A 80 -4.14 -2.76 -3.34
C ILE A 80 -5.29 -3.56 -2.73
N GLU A 81 -5.82 -4.54 -3.47
CA GLU A 81 -6.95 -5.41 -3.07
C GLU A 81 -8.20 -4.66 -2.58
N LEU A 82 -8.42 -3.45 -3.08
CA LEU A 82 -9.63 -2.67 -2.79
C LEU A 82 -10.74 -2.97 -3.79
N LYS A 83 -11.99 -2.96 -3.32
CA LYS A 83 -13.17 -3.05 -4.17
C LYS A 83 -13.42 -1.71 -4.86
N THR A 84 -14.00 -1.72 -6.05
CA THR A 84 -14.38 -0.50 -6.80
C THR A 84 -15.31 0.42 -6.00
N SER A 85 -16.13 -0.14 -5.11
CA SER A 85 -17.01 0.62 -4.22
C SER A 85 -16.27 1.32 -3.06
N THR A 86 -15.07 0.88 -2.71
CA THR A 86 -14.29 1.47 -1.61
C THR A 86 -13.60 2.74 -2.07
N SER A 87 -13.83 3.87 -1.39
CA SER A 87 -13.12 5.11 -1.70
C SER A 87 -11.71 5.11 -1.08
N LEU A 88 -10.70 5.42 -1.88
CA LEU A 88 -9.34 5.68 -1.40
C LEU A 88 -9.08 7.18 -1.44
N LYS A 89 -8.80 7.79 -0.28
CA LYS A 89 -8.48 9.22 -0.17
C LYS A 89 -7.26 9.40 0.71
N ILE A 90 -6.25 10.06 0.18
CA ILE A 90 -4.98 10.33 0.86
C ILE A 90 -4.70 11.81 0.71
N LYS A 91 -4.59 12.51 1.84
CA LYS A 91 -4.42 13.96 1.84
C LYS A 91 -3.11 14.36 1.15
N GLY A 92 -3.18 15.33 0.25
CA GLY A 92 -2.01 15.86 -0.45
C GLY A 92 -1.54 15.05 -1.67
N TYR A 93 -2.27 13.98 -2.02
CA TYR A 93 -2.00 13.17 -3.21
C TYR A 93 -3.18 13.18 -4.17
N ASN A 94 -2.88 13.33 -5.46
CA ASN A 94 -3.77 12.93 -6.54
C ASN A 94 -3.71 11.41 -6.68
N ILE A 95 -4.88 10.79 -6.80
CA ILE A 95 -5.01 9.33 -6.85
C ILE A 95 -5.48 8.95 -8.24
N PHE A 96 -4.66 8.16 -8.93
CA PHE A 96 -5.05 7.52 -10.18
C PHE A 96 -5.08 6.02 -9.93
N ARG A 97 -6.26 5.41 -9.94
CA ARG A 97 -6.50 4.03 -9.51
C ARG A 97 -7.14 3.22 -10.63
N ALA A 98 -6.74 1.96 -10.74
CA ALA A 98 -7.33 0.96 -11.63
C ALA A 98 -7.66 -0.29 -10.81
N ASP A 99 -8.93 -0.67 -10.79
CA ASP A 99 -9.45 -1.80 -10.04
C ASP A 99 -9.69 -3.02 -10.93
N ARG A 100 -9.51 -4.21 -10.37
CA ARG A 100 -9.82 -5.46 -11.03
C ARG A 100 -11.31 -5.78 -10.89
N GLN A 101 -12.01 -5.94 -12.02
CA GLN A 101 -13.48 -5.96 -12.05
C GLN A 101 -14.14 -7.26 -11.53
N ASN A 102 -13.45 -8.40 -11.41
CA ASN A 102 -14.14 -9.69 -11.18
C ASN A 102 -13.36 -10.75 -10.37
N ASN A 103 -12.27 -10.40 -9.68
CA ASN A 103 -11.48 -11.37 -8.91
C ASN A 103 -11.05 -10.81 -7.55
N ASN A 104 -10.82 -11.71 -6.58
CA ASN A 104 -10.12 -11.35 -5.36
C ASN A 104 -8.64 -11.05 -5.69
N GLY A 105 -8.11 -9.96 -5.14
CA GLY A 105 -6.71 -9.56 -5.32
C GLY A 105 -6.43 -8.67 -6.54
N GLY A 106 -5.24 -8.06 -6.57
CA GLY A 106 -4.80 -7.14 -7.63
C GLY A 106 -5.16 -5.68 -7.38
N GLY A 107 -5.21 -4.90 -8.45
CA GLY A 107 -5.46 -3.46 -8.42
C GLY A 107 -4.17 -2.65 -8.36
N LEU A 108 -4.16 -1.55 -9.11
CA LEU A 108 -3.03 -0.64 -9.28
C LEU A 108 -3.41 0.76 -8.83
N VAL A 109 -2.47 1.45 -8.20
CA VAL A 109 -2.64 2.88 -7.91
C VAL A 109 -1.34 3.64 -8.06
N PHE A 110 -1.47 4.83 -8.65
CA PHE A 110 -0.50 5.90 -8.52
C PHE A 110 -0.99 6.92 -7.50
N LEU A 111 -0.13 7.25 -6.54
CA LEU A 111 -0.26 8.39 -5.66
C LEU A 111 0.72 9.47 -6.14
N ILE A 112 0.20 10.62 -6.56
CA ILE A 112 0.97 11.64 -7.28
C ILE A 112 0.85 12.97 -6.55
N ARG A 113 1.97 13.62 -6.27
CA ARG A 113 1.98 14.95 -5.64
C ARG A 113 3.02 15.85 -6.27
N SER A 114 2.79 17.16 -6.18
CA SER A 114 3.76 18.20 -6.58
C SER A 114 4.25 18.10 -8.03
N ILE A 115 3.52 17.37 -8.90
CA ILE A 115 3.78 17.23 -10.33
C ILE A 115 2.45 17.01 -11.08
N SER A 116 2.32 17.64 -12.24
CA SER A 116 1.18 17.44 -13.13
C SER A 116 1.35 16.17 -13.95
N TYR A 117 0.24 15.45 -14.18
CA TYR A 117 0.23 14.23 -14.97
C TYR A 117 -1.00 14.18 -15.89
N LYS A 118 -0.93 13.34 -16.91
CA LYS A 118 -2.05 12.93 -17.76
C LYS A 118 -2.13 11.40 -17.76
N SER A 119 -3.31 10.84 -17.94
CA SER A 119 -3.43 9.41 -18.21
C SER A 119 -2.86 9.08 -19.59
N VAL A 120 -2.29 7.89 -19.71
CA VAL A 120 -1.87 7.32 -21.00
C VAL A 120 -2.94 6.35 -21.47
N ASN A 121 -3.34 6.46 -22.73
CA ASN A 121 -4.21 5.47 -23.36
C ASN A 121 -3.40 4.20 -23.63
N ILE A 122 -3.87 3.07 -23.10
CA ILE A 122 -3.25 1.76 -23.25
C ILE A 122 -4.12 0.96 -24.21
N SER A 123 -3.48 0.23 -25.13
CA SER A 123 -4.18 -0.61 -26.11
C SER A 123 -5.12 -1.61 -25.44
N THR A 124 -6.32 -1.80 -26.01
CA THR A 124 -7.29 -2.80 -25.53
C THR A 124 -6.73 -4.21 -25.59
N SER A 125 -5.82 -4.50 -26.53
CA SER A 125 -5.11 -5.80 -26.60
C SER A 125 -4.34 -6.14 -25.32
N ILE A 126 -3.84 -5.14 -24.61
CA ILE A 126 -3.16 -5.30 -23.32
C ILE A 126 -4.18 -5.34 -22.17
N LEU A 127 -5.17 -4.46 -22.19
CA LEU A 127 -6.16 -4.33 -21.10
C LEU A 127 -7.10 -5.53 -20.99
N ASP A 128 -7.43 -6.16 -22.12
CA ASP A 128 -8.27 -7.36 -22.17
C ASP A 128 -7.48 -8.63 -21.77
N ASN A 129 -6.16 -8.51 -21.61
CA ASN A 129 -5.31 -9.62 -21.21
C ASN A 129 -5.31 -9.80 -19.68
N ASN A 130 -5.94 -10.88 -19.21
CA ASN A 130 -6.00 -11.20 -17.78
C ASN A 130 -4.65 -11.54 -17.14
N ASN A 131 -3.58 -11.69 -17.92
CA ASN A 131 -2.24 -12.03 -17.44
C ASN A 131 -1.45 -10.80 -17.00
N LEU A 132 -1.90 -9.58 -17.28
CA LEU A 132 -1.16 -8.37 -16.92
C LEU A 132 -2.11 -7.20 -16.63
N GLU A 133 -2.01 -6.65 -15.41
CA GLU A 133 -2.62 -5.39 -15.06
C GLU A 133 -1.67 -4.24 -15.43
N VAL A 134 -2.19 -3.22 -16.10
CA VAL A 134 -1.40 -2.07 -16.57
C VAL A 134 -2.13 -0.77 -16.26
N GLN A 135 -1.39 0.19 -15.72
CA GLN A 135 -1.83 1.56 -15.52
C GLN A 135 -0.74 2.52 -15.99
N GLY A 136 -1.08 3.56 -16.76
CA GLY A 136 -0.11 4.48 -17.36
C GLY A 136 -0.39 5.95 -17.05
N ILE A 137 0.65 6.67 -16.63
CA ILE A 137 0.64 8.13 -16.50
C ILE A 137 1.75 8.75 -17.35
N ARG A 138 1.54 9.97 -17.83
CA ARG A 138 2.52 10.80 -18.51
C ARG A 138 2.78 12.05 -17.70
N VAL A 139 4.03 12.28 -17.35
CA VAL A 139 4.49 13.51 -16.68
C VAL A 139 5.43 14.28 -17.60
N THR A 140 5.53 15.59 -17.39
CA THR A 140 6.58 16.39 -18.03
C THR A 140 7.74 16.54 -17.05
N TRP A 141 8.91 16.04 -17.42
CA TRP A 141 10.12 16.14 -16.61
C TRP A 141 11.26 16.74 -17.41
N ARG A 142 11.84 17.85 -16.92
CA ARG A 142 12.88 18.62 -17.65
C ARG A 142 12.47 18.89 -19.10
N GLU A 143 11.24 19.38 -19.28
CA GLU A 143 10.64 19.72 -20.59
C GLU A 143 10.43 18.54 -21.54
N LYS A 144 10.69 17.31 -21.10
CA LYS A 144 10.48 16.10 -21.90
C LYS A 144 9.30 15.29 -21.37
N PRO A 145 8.48 14.69 -22.24
CA PRO A 145 7.44 13.77 -21.82
C PRO A 145 8.09 12.48 -21.28
N LEU A 146 7.58 12.00 -20.16
CA LEU A 146 7.98 10.74 -19.53
C LEU A 146 6.73 9.91 -19.24
N ASN A 147 6.62 8.75 -19.89
CA ASN A 147 5.58 7.77 -19.59
C ASN A 147 6.04 6.90 -18.42
N ILE A 148 5.15 6.64 -17.48
CA ILE A 148 5.39 5.76 -16.34
C ILE A 148 4.25 4.75 -16.31
N PHE A 149 4.59 3.47 -16.45
CA PHE A 149 3.63 2.38 -16.41
C PHE A 149 3.83 1.57 -15.13
N ASN A 150 2.75 1.44 -14.35
CA ASN A 150 2.64 0.55 -13.21
C ASN A 150 2.06 -0.78 -13.70
N LEU A 151 2.80 -1.86 -13.45
CA LEU A 151 2.52 -3.18 -14.00
C LEU A 151 2.39 -4.21 -12.87
N TYR A 152 1.41 -5.10 -12.98
CA TYR A 152 1.30 -6.24 -12.06
C TYR A 152 0.89 -7.50 -12.81
N LYS A 153 1.61 -8.61 -12.57
CA LYS A 153 1.26 -9.93 -13.10
C LYS A 153 0.49 -10.73 -12.04
N PRO A 154 -0.81 -11.01 -12.26
CA PRO A 154 -1.58 -11.85 -11.34
C PRO A 154 -1.07 -13.29 -11.31
N SER A 155 -1.20 -13.94 -10.14
CA SER A 155 -0.86 -15.35 -9.97
C SER A 155 -1.78 -16.27 -10.79
N GLY A 156 -1.23 -17.38 -11.30
CA GLY A 156 -2.01 -18.42 -11.99
C GLY A 156 -2.18 -18.22 -13.51
N PHE A 157 -1.67 -17.13 -14.07
CA PHE A 157 -1.75 -16.84 -15.50
C PHE A 157 -0.44 -17.16 -16.24
N LYS A 158 -0.55 -17.66 -17.49
CA LYS A 158 0.58 -18.15 -18.29
C LYS A 158 1.25 -17.02 -19.07
N GLY A 159 2.50 -16.72 -18.75
CA GLY A 159 3.32 -15.82 -19.55
C GLY A 159 2.86 -14.35 -19.52
N LEU A 160 3.81 -13.43 -19.60
CA LEU A 160 3.53 -12.03 -19.91
C LEU A 160 3.15 -11.88 -21.41
N PRO A 161 2.23 -10.95 -21.75
CA PRO A 161 1.84 -10.67 -23.13
C PRO A 161 2.98 -10.14 -23.98
N ASN A 162 2.99 -10.49 -25.27
CA ASN A 162 3.95 -9.94 -26.25
C ASN A 162 3.67 -8.47 -26.53
N GLU A 163 2.40 -8.06 -26.39
CA GLU A 163 1.90 -6.70 -26.53
C GLU A 163 2.55 -5.74 -25.53
N LEU A 164 3.21 -6.23 -24.48
CA LEU A 164 4.05 -5.44 -23.58
C LEU A 164 5.07 -4.57 -24.34
N GLN A 165 5.54 -5.04 -25.51
CA GLN A 165 6.46 -4.29 -26.38
C GLN A 165 5.91 -2.93 -26.82
N GLU A 166 4.59 -2.79 -26.92
CA GLU A 166 3.91 -1.54 -27.30
C GLU A 166 4.10 -0.44 -26.23
N LEU A 167 4.36 -0.84 -24.98
CA LEU A 167 4.66 0.11 -23.90
C LEU A 167 6.10 0.62 -23.97
N LEU A 168 7.02 -0.10 -24.61
CA LEU A 168 8.47 0.16 -24.57
C LEU A 168 8.94 1.23 -25.56
N ILE A 169 8.22 2.35 -25.62
CA ILE A 169 8.56 3.53 -26.44
C ILE A 169 9.60 4.43 -25.74
N ALA A 170 10.24 5.32 -26.51
CA ALA A 170 11.21 6.28 -25.97
C ALA A 170 10.60 7.16 -24.86
N GLY A 171 11.37 7.43 -23.81
CA GLY A 171 10.91 8.22 -22.67
C GLY A 171 9.90 7.47 -21.81
N THR A 172 10.11 6.16 -21.58
CA THR A 172 9.23 5.33 -20.77
C THR A 172 9.97 4.71 -19.60
N ILE A 173 9.27 4.61 -18.47
CA ILE A 173 9.64 3.83 -17.29
C ILE A 173 8.53 2.81 -17.06
N CYS A 174 8.85 1.53 -17.18
CA CYS A 174 7.98 0.45 -16.69
C CYS A 174 8.44 0.08 -15.28
N ILE A 175 7.50 -0.07 -14.34
CA ILE A 175 7.75 -0.45 -12.94
C ILE A 175 6.64 -1.36 -12.44
N GLY A 176 6.96 -2.23 -11.49
CA GLY A 176 5.97 -3.04 -10.78
C GLY A 176 6.41 -4.49 -10.61
N ASP A 177 5.46 -5.35 -10.24
CA ASP A 177 5.71 -6.76 -9.93
C ASP A 177 5.20 -7.67 -11.05
N LEU A 178 6.13 -8.05 -11.92
CA LEU A 178 5.86 -8.89 -13.08
C LEU A 178 6.00 -10.39 -12.79
N LYS A 179 6.40 -10.77 -11.57
CA LYS A 179 6.73 -12.16 -11.19
C LYS A 179 7.66 -12.90 -12.18
N ALA A 180 8.45 -12.15 -12.95
CA ALA A 180 9.37 -12.66 -13.95
C ALA A 180 10.81 -12.64 -13.42
N LYS A 181 11.57 -13.71 -13.69
CA LYS A 181 12.96 -13.84 -13.22
C LYS A 181 13.95 -13.66 -14.37
N HIS A 182 14.84 -12.67 -14.23
CA HIS A 182 15.89 -12.39 -15.20
C HIS A 182 17.16 -11.87 -14.53
N SER A 183 18.32 -12.21 -15.10
CA SER A 183 19.63 -11.84 -14.55
C SER A 183 19.90 -10.33 -14.60
N VAL A 184 19.43 -9.64 -15.65
CA VAL A 184 19.60 -8.17 -15.83
C VAL A 184 18.99 -7.35 -14.68
N TRP A 185 17.98 -7.87 -13.98
CA TRP A 185 17.43 -7.22 -12.77
C TRP A 185 17.75 -8.00 -11.48
N GLY A 186 18.84 -8.77 -11.49
CA GLY A 186 19.43 -9.34 -10.27
C GLY A 186 18.83 -10.66 -9.80
N SER A 187 18.04 -11.37 -10.61
CA SER A 187 17.59 -12.71 -10.24
C SER A 187 18.71 -13.74 -10.40
N THR A 188 18.91 -14.57 -9.38
CA THR A 188 19.89 -15.68 -9.38
C THR A 188 19.49 -16.85 -10.28
N SER A 189 18.23 -16.86 -10.74
CA SER A 189 17.67 -17.81 -11.69
C SER A 189 17.04 -17.07 -12.86
N THR A 190 17.16 -17.60 -14.07
CA THR A 190 16.41 -17.11 -15.23
C THR A 190 15.26 -18.08 -15.49
N ASN A 191 14.02 -17.58 -15.70
CA ASN A 191 12.93 -18.48 -16.07
C ASN A 191 13.29 -19.19 -17.38
N SER A 192 13.27 -20.52 -17.38
CA SER A 192 14.05 -21.32 -18.33
C SER A 192 13.36 -21.62 -19.67
N ARG A 193 12.19 -21.05 -20.00
CA ARG A 193 11.51 -21.36 -21.28
C ARG A 193 10.78 -20.18 -21.91
N ALA A 194 10.77 -20.21 -23.24
CA ALA A 194 10.05 -19.30 -24.15
C ALA A 194 8.52 -19.23 -23.96
N GLN A 195 7.95 -20.05 -23.07
CA GLN A 195 6.52 -20.09 -22.73
C GLN A 195 6.22 -19.59 -21.30
N ASP A 196 7.24 -19.23 -20.53
CA ASP A 196 7.14 -18.90 -19.11
C ASP A 196 7.90 -17.60 -18.80
N ASP A 197 7.25 -16.45 -19.00
CA ASP A 197 7.72 -15.06 -18.82
C ASP A 197 9.08 -14.65 -19.45
N GLY A 198 9.89 -15.60 -19.91
CA GLY A 198 11.29 -15.39 -20.27
C GLY A 198 11.47 -14.52 -21.50
N GLN A 199 10.56 -14.61 -22.48
CA GLN A 199 10.60 -13.73 -23.66
C GLN A 199 10.34 -12.27 -23.28
N ALA A 200 9.28 -12.00 -22.52
CA ALA A 200 8.98 -10.66 -22.02
C ALA A 200 10.09 -10.16 -21.08
N ALA A 201 10.65 -11.04 -20.25
CA ALA A 201 11.74 -10.70 -19.36
C ALA A 201 13.03 -10.33 -20.12
N ASN A 202 13.36 -11.07 -21.19
CA ASN A 202 14.47 -10.75 -22.09
C ASN A 202 14.21 -9.41 -22.82
N MET A 203 12.98 -9.17 -23.26
CA MET A 203 12.60 -7.93 -23.95
C MET A 203 12.74 -6.71 -23.05
N LEU A 204 12.19 -6.81 -21.83
CA LEU A 204 12.37 -5.79 -20.79
C LEU A 204 13.85 -5.64 -20.44
N GLY A 205 14.59 -6.73 -20.25
CA GLY A 205 16.02 -6.72 -19.95
C GLY A 205 16.82 -5.99 -21.02
N LYS A 206 16.56 -6.26 -22.30
CA LYS A 206 17.18 -5.57 -23.43
C LYS A 206 16.82 -4.08 -23.46
N HIS A 207 15.55 -3.74 -23.21
CA HIS A 207 15.12 -2.36 -23.10
C HIS A 207 15.86 -1.64 -21.96
N TYR A 208 15.85 -2.21 -20.75
CA TYR A 208 16.57 -1.68 -19.60
C TYR A 208 18.06 -1.51 -19.88
N GLN A 209 18.75 -2.49 -20.47
CA GLN A 209 20.17 -2.35 -20.80
C GLN A 209 20.45 -1.15 -21.73
N ASN A 210 19.52 -0.83 -22.63
CA ASN A 210 19.65 0.28 -23.56
C ASN A 210 19.33 1.65 -22.94
N VAL A 211 18.32 1.72 -22.06
CA VAL A 211 17.82 3.00 -21.50
C VAL A 211 18.38 3.31 -20.11
N SER A 212 18.80 2.29 -19.37
CA SER A 212 19.22 2.38 -17.98
C SER A 212 20.74 2.53 -17.87
N ARG A 213 21.15 3.70 -17.40
CA ARG A 213 22.45 3.90 -16.73
C ARG A 213 22.21 4.11 -15.23
N LEU A 214 21.40 3.23 -14.61
CA LEU A 214 21.10 3.35 -13.20
C LEU A 214 22.37 3.12 -12.37
N TYR A 215 22.68 4.09 -11.52
CA TYR A 215 23.71 3.98 -10.51
C TYR A 215 23.01 3.88 -9.16
N PHE A 216 23.06 2.71 -8.54
CA PHE A 216 22.55 2.52 -7.19
C PHE A 216 23.58 3.05 -6.20
N THR A 217 23.17 4.02 -5.38
CA THR A 217 23.98 4.51 -4.27
C THR A 217 23.70 3.68 -3.01
N HIS A 218 24.60 3.77 -2.02
CA HIS A 218 24.36 3.16 -0.71
C HIS A 218 23.04 3.64 -0.07
N LYS A 219 22.68 4.92 -0.27
CA LYS A 219 21.43 5.49 0.25
C LYS A 219 20.18 4.84 -0.37
N ASP A 220 20.22 4.49 -1.65
CA ASP A 220 19.09 3.83 -2.31
C ASP A 220 18.84 2.44 -1.71
N ARG A 221 19.93 1.73 -1.35
CA ARG A 221 19.87 0.43 -0.68
C ARG A 221 19.22 0.54 0.69
N ASP A 222 19.56 1.56 1.47
CA ASP A 222 18.96 1.78 2.80
C ASP A 222 17.44 2.04 2.68
N VAL A 223 17.01 2.81 1.68
CA VAL A 223 15.58 3.05 1.42
C VAL A 223 14.87 1.76 1.00
N THR A 224 15.48 0.94 0.12
CA THR A 224 14.93 -0.35 -0.27
C THR A 224 14.79 -1.30 0.94
N ILE A 225 15.80 -1.34 1.80
CA ILE A 225 15.80 -2.14 3.03
C ILE A 225 14.67 -1.68 3.96
N SER A 226 14.56 -0.38 4.23
CA SER A 226 13.51 0.18 5.08
C SER A 226 12.10 -0.09 4.52
N ALA A 227 11.90 0.06 3.21
CA ALA A 227 10.63 -0.28 2.57
C ALA A 227 10.31 -1.78 2.70
N SER A 228 11.30 -2.65 2.50
CA SER A 228 11.14 -4.10 2.65
C SER A 228 10.75 -4.49 4.08
N TYR A 229 11.32 -3.84 5.09
CA TYR A 229 10.95 -4.04 6.49
C TYR A 229 9.50 -3.65 6.80
N ILE A 230 9.03 -2.53 6.25
CA ILE A 230 7.63 -2.10 6.37
C ILE A 230 6.70 -3.15 5.75
N VAL A 231 7.02 -3.64 4.54
CA VAL A 231 6.19 -4.60 3.81
C VAL A 231 6.10 -5.95 4.51
N HIS A 232 7.25 -6.50 4.89
CA HIS A 232 7.37 -7.85 5.44
C HIS A 232 7.24 -7.91 6.97
N GLY A 233 7.04 -6.76 7.64
CA GLY A 233 6.94 -6.68 9.09
C GLY A 233 8.21 -7.12 9.82
N TYR A 234 9.36 -7.07 9.13
CA TYR A 234 10.64 -7.42 9.75
C TYR A 234 11.13 -6.24 10.58
N HIS A 235 11.12 -6.37 11.91
CA HIS A 235 11.68 -5.37 12.80
C HIS A 235 13.20 -5.37 12.71
N SER A 236 13.78 -4.30 12.17
CA SER A 236 15.19 -4.01 12.43
C SER A 236 15.36 -3.61 13.88
N SER A 237 16.30 -4.29 14.54
CA SER A 237 16.86 -3.96 15.85
C SER A 237 17.78 -2.74 15.80
N SER A 238 17.36 -1.67 15.13
CA SER A 238 18.01 -0.36 15.21
C SER A 238 17.06 0.56 15.97
N GLN A 239 17.35 0.72 17.26
CA GLN A 239 16.87 1.84 18.07
C GLN A 239 17.38 3.12 17.41
N ASP A 240 16.54 3.74 16.60
CA ASP A 240 16.43 5.18 16.34
C ASP A 240 15.70 5.34 14.99
N GLU A 241 14.54 6.00 15.04
CA GLU A 241 13.60 6.29 13.93
C GLU A 241 12.44 5.31 13.61
N THR A 242 12.02 4.43 14.52
CA THR A 242 10.64 3.87 14.47
C THR A 242 9.69 4.69 15.36
N SER A 243 9.38 5.89 14.90
CA SER A 243 8.62 6.92 15.62
C SER A 243 7.12 6.61 15.79
N ILE A 244 6.55 5.56 15.17
CA ILE A 244 5.09 5.33 15.27
C ILE A 244 4.71 4.19 16.23
N PHE A 245 5.47 3.10 16.28
CA PHE A 245 5.14 1.96 17.14
C PHE A 245 5.57 2.17 18.59
N ASN A 246 6.49 3.09 18.84
CA ASN A 246 6.93 3.45 20.20
C ASN A 246 6.16 4.64 20.77
N LYS A 247 5.07 5.08 20.12
CA LYS A 247 4.20 6.13 20.65
C LYS A 247 3.12 5.53 21.54
N ASP A 248 2.64 6.36 22.46
CA ASP A 248 1.47 6.08 23.27
C ASP A 248 0.24 5.91 22.36
N PHE A 249 -0.60 4.93 22.67
CA PHE A 249 -1.89 4.71 22.03
C PHE A 249 -2.82 5.91 22.28
N THR A 250 -3.58 6.28 21.27
CA THR A 250 -4.49 7.43 21.28
C THR A 250 -5.91 7.02 21.68
N THR A 251 -6.70 8.00 22.15
CA THR A 251 -8.13 7.78 22.44
C THR A 251 -8.90 7.28 21.22
N GLN A 252 -8.55 7.76 20.02
CA GLN A 252 -9.17 7.28 18.77
C GLN A 252 -8.87 5.80 18.52
N GLU A 253 -7.62 5.34 18.73
CA GLU A 253 -7.27 3.93 18.60
C GLU A 253 -8.06 3.07 19.60
N LEU A 254 -8.26 3.56 20.83
CA LEU A 254 -9.10 2.88 21.82
C LEU A 254 -10.56 2.80 21.38
N GLU A 255 -11.14 3.92 20.92
CA GLU A 255 -12.53 3.97 20.44
C GLU A 255 -12.76 3.03 19.26
N THR A 256 -11.81 3.01 18.30
CA THR A 256 -11.85 2.08 17.17
C THR A 256 -11.74 0.63 17.63
N ALA A 257 -10.79 0.30 18.50
CA ALA A 257 -10.62 -1.05 19.03
C ALA A 257 -11.87 -1.55 19.76
N ILE A 258 -12.54 -0.69 20.54
CA ILE A 258 -13.80 -1.02 21.20
C ILE A 258 -14.91 -1.28 20.16
N SER A 259 -14.98 -0.48 19.09
CA SER A 259 -16.00 -0.64 18.05
C SER A 259 -15.86 -1.93 17.24
N GLU A 260 -14.63 -2.43 17.06
CA GLU A 260 -14.32 -3.65 16.31
C GLU A 260 -14.36 -4.91 17.17
N THR A 261 -14.31 -4.76 18.50
CA THR A 261 -14.31 -5.88 19.42
C THR A 261 -15.68 -6.54 19.47
N ASN A 262 -15.72 -7.87 19.35
CA ASN A 262 -16.94 -8.62 19.63
C ASN A 262 -17.25 -8.58 21.14
N LEU A 263 -18.16 -7.69 21.52
CA LEU A 263 -18.52 -7.41 22.91
C LEU A 263 -19.26 -8.56 23.60
N ASN A 264 -19.72 -9.56 22.85
CA ASN A 264 -20.48 -10.71 23.36
C ASN A 264 -19.59 -11.92 23.72
N LYS A 265 -18.27 -11.74 23.76
CA LYS A 265 -17.35 -12.77 24.25
C LYS A 265 -17.49 -12.94 25.76
N SER A 266 -17.19 -14.15 26.24
CA SER A 266 -17.14 -14.47 27.66
C SER A 266 -16.12 -13.58 28.39
N PRO A 267 -16.46 -13.09 29.60
CA PRO A 267 -15.57 -12.26 30.39
C PRO A 267 -14.33 -13.04 30.82
N GLY A 268 -13.27 -12.31 31.15
CA GLY A 268 -12.09 -12.87 31.80
C GLY A 268 -12.38 -13.33 33.24
N PRO A 269 -11.36 -13.89 33.93
CA PRO A 269 -11.45 -14.26 35.35
C PRO A 269 -11.86 -13.10 36.28
N ASP A 270 -11.72 -11.87 35.83
CA ASP A 270 -12.08 -10.63 36.51
C ASP A 270 -13.56 -10.25 36.37
N GLY A 271 -14.34 -10.97 35.54
CA GLY A 271 -15.76 -10.71 35.31
C GLY A 271 -16.05 -9.52 34.40
N SER A 272 -15.02 -8.91 33.80
CA SER A 272 -15.15 -7.75 32.91
C SER A 272 -15.69 -8.18 31.55
N HIS A 273 -16.94 -7.83 31.23
CA HIS A 273 -17.56 -8.16 29.96
C HIS A 273 -17.21 -7.11 28.89
N GLY A 274 -17.10 -7.53 27.62
CA GLY A 274 -16.88 -6.61 26.50
C GLY A 274 -17.95 -5.50 26.44
N GLN A 275 -19.20 -5.83 26.76
CA GLN A 275 -20.29 -4.85 26.85
C GLN A 275 -20.06 -3.74 27.90
N MET A 276 -19.34 -4.04 28.99
CA MET A 276 -18.98 -3.01 29.98
C MET A 276 -17.99 -2.01 29.39
N ILE A 277 -16.99 -2.51 28.65
CA ILE A 277 -15.99 -1.70 27.96
C ILE A 277 -16.64 -0.80 26.90
N GLY A 278 -17.59 -1.35 26.14
CA GLY A 278 -18.37 -0.59 25.15
C GLY A 278 -19.20 0.57 25.72
N ASN A 279 -19.54 0.51 27.01
CA ASN A 279 -20.37 1.51 27.70
C ASN A 279 -19.57 2.53 28.54
N LEU A 280 -18.23 2.49 28.51
CA LEU A 280 -17.39 3.36 29.36
C LEU A 280 -17.49 4.86 29.01
N GLY A 281 -17.89 5.21 27.79
CA GLY A 281 -17.97 6.61 27.34
C GLY A 281 -16.67 7.37 27.61
N GLN A 282 -16.76 8.63 28.08
CA GLN A 282 -15.59 9.44 28.41
C GLN A 282 -14.70 8.86 29.54
N ARG A 283 -15.24 7.95 30.37
CA ARG A 283 -14.44 7.27 31.41
C ARG A 283 -13.47 6.25 30.82
N GLY A 284 -13.64 5.86 29.55
CA GLY A 284 -12.69 5.05 28.79
C GLY A 284 -11.30 5.68 28.66
N ASN A 285 -11.19 7.01 28.86
CA ASN A 285 -9.90 7.69 28.88
C ASN A 285 -8.97 7.18 30.00
N ARG A 286 -9.52 6.67 31.11
CA ARG A 286 -8.68 6.07 32.15
C ARG A 286 -8.08 4.73 31.73
N LEU A 287 -8.75 4.00 30.84
CA LEU A 287 -8.28 2.73 30.30
C LEU A 287 -7.08 2.96 29.37
N ILE A 288 -7.12 3.99 28.51
CA ILE A 288 -5.98 4.31 27.63
C ILE A 288 -4.75 4.73 28.43
N GLU A 289 -4.92 5.46 29.53
CA GLU A 289 -3.83 5.81 30.44
C GLU A 289 -3.14 4.58 31.03
N ILE A 290 -3.93 3.58 31.47
CA ILE A 290 -3.38 2.33 32.03
C ILE A 290 -2.66 1.51 30.95
N ILE A 291 -3.23 1.44 29.74
CA ILE A 291 -2.63 0.72 28.61
C ILE A 291 -1.29 1.37 28.22
N ASN A 292 -1.25 2.70 28.10
CA ASN A 292 -0.02 3.43 27.78
C ASN A 292 1.02 3.34 28.87
N GLU A 293 0.62 3.38 30.14
CA GLU A 293 1.55 3.18 31.24
C GLU A 293 2.18 1.78 31.16
N SER A 294 1.36 0.75 30.97
CA SER A 294 1.82 -0.64 30.78
C SER A 294 2.75 -0.78 29.57
N TRP A 295 2.45 -0.08 28.47
CA TRP A 295 3.26 -0.03 27.25
C TRP A 295 4.64 0.59 27.50
N ARG A 296 4.72 1.75 28.17
CA ARG A 296 5.98 2.46 28.45
C ARG A 296 6.89 1.70 29.41
N ILE A 297 6.31 1.08 30.44
CA ILE A 297 7.09 0.34 31.45
C ILE A 297 7.41 -1.11 31.02
N GLY A 298 6.79 -1.59 29.93
CA GLY A 298 6.96 -2.96 29.44
C GLY A 298 6.41 -4.04 30.39
N GLN A 299 5.44 -3.70 31.25
CA GLN A 299 4.86 -4.61 32.24
C GLN A 299 3.34 -4.62 32.14
N LEU A 300 2.76 -5.79 31.91
CA LEU A 300 1.32 -6.00 31.94
C LEU A 300 0.85 -6.29 33.38
N PRO A 301 -0.35 -5.80 33.78
CA PRO A 301 -1.00 -6.25 35.00
C PRO A 301 -1.07 -7.78 35.04
N SER A 302 -0.82 -8.38 36.22
CA SER A 302 -0.84 -9.84 36.38
C SER A 302 -2.17 -10.47 35.95
N ASP A 303 -3.26 -9.74 36.13
CA ASP A 303 -4.61 -10.19 35.82
C ASP A 303 -4.86 -10.34 34.32
N TRP A 304 -4.25 -9.48 33.50
CA TRP A 304 -4.38 -9.52 32.05
C TRP A 304 -3.66 -10.73 31.43
N ARG A 305 -2.77 -11.38 32.17
CA ARG A 305 -2.08 -12.61 31.75
C ARG A 305 -2.85 -13.89 32.09
N ARG A 306 -4.01 -13.79 32.75
CA ARG A 306 -4.80 -14.95 33.20
C ARG A 306 -5.98 -15.20 32.27
N ALA A 307 -6.16 -16.44 31.82
CA ALA A 307 -7.33 -16.87 31.07
C ALA A 307 -7.96 -18.10 31.73
N ILE A 308 -9.30 -18.16 31.77
CA ILE A 308 -10.04 -19.36 32.18
C ILE A 308 -10.40 -20.13 30.92
N VAL A 309 -9.90 -21.37 30.81
CA VAL A 309 -10.27 -22.28 29.73
C VAL A 309 -11.26 -23.29 30.29
N ILE A 310 -12.52 -23.19 29.88
CA ILE A 310 -13.56 -24.16 30.22
C ILE A 310 -13.82 -25.03 28.99
N PRO A 311 -13.34 -26.28 28.94
CA PRO A 311 -13.63 -27.17 27.83
C PRO A 311 -15.12 -27.55 27.84
N ILE A 312 -15.84 -27.17 26.78
CA ILE A 312 -17.24 -27.58 26.59
C ILE A 312 -17.25 -28.85 25.75
N ARG A 313 -17.82 -29.92 26.32
CA ARG A 313 -17.99 -31.19 25.59
C ARG A 313 -18.98 -30.99 24.44
N ASN A 314 -18.58 -31.39 23.23
CA ASN A 314 -19.49 -31.42 22.09
C ASN A 314 -20.60 -32.46 22.35
N PRO A 315 -21.90 -32.06 22.38
CA PRO A 315 -23.01 -32.97 22.68
C PRO A 315 -23.12 -34.15 21.72
N SER A 316 -22.61 -34.00 20.50
CA SER A 316 -22.68 -35.00 19.43
C SER A 316 -21.55 -36.03 19.46
N LYS A 317 -20.66 -36.01 20.47
CA LYS A 317 -19.53 -36.95 20.57
C LYS A 317 -19.58 -37.77 21.88
N GLU A 318 -19.29 -39.07 21.76
CA GLU A 318 -19.15 -39.97 22.90
C GLU A 318 -17.97 -39.58 23.78
N ALA A 319 -18.10 -39.79 25.10
CA ALA A 319 -17.18 -39.27 26.11
C ALA A 319 -15.75 -39.82 26.00
N ASN A 320 -15.58 -40.96 25.33
CA ASN A 320 -14.40 -41.82 25.46
C ASN A 320 -13.74 -42.19 24.12
N SER A 321 -13.98 -41.45 23.03
CA SER A 321 -13.35 -41.71 21.73
C SER A 321 -12.57 -40.51 21.19
N PRO A 322 -11.35 -40.22 21.72
CA PRO A 322 -10.46 -39.30 21.05
C PRO A 322 -9.96 -39.94 19.75
N LYS A 323 -10.54 -39.57 18.61
CA LYS A 323 -9.92 -39.77 17.31
C LYS A 323 -9.09 -38.52 17.00
N PHE A 324 -7.77 -38.69 17.01
CA PHE A 324 -6.80 -37.70 16.51
C PHE A 324 -6.88 -37.62 14.99
#